data_AF-A0A8T4EKA2-F1
#
_entry.id   AF-A0A8T4EKA2-F1
#
_cell.length_a   1.000
_cell.length_b   1.000
_cell.length_c   1.000
_cell.angle_alpha   90.00
_cell.angle_beta   90.00
_cell.angle_gamma   90.00
#
_symmetry.space_group_name_H-M   'P 1'
#
loop_
_entity.id
_entity.type
_entity.pdbx_description
1 polymer ?
#
loop_
_entity_poly.entity_id
_entity_poly.type
_entity_poly.pdbx_seq_one_letter_code
_entity_poly.pdbx_strand_id
1 'polypeptide(L)'
;MMQKKGEGLPIRMVIVAIIVLIVLVVVVFIFQKQMGVAEGDIGLQFTCIGRGGTCISGSESCDEETENKVCGMSCGDDEEEEGDLCCCIPKS
;
A
#
# COMPACT_ATOMS: atom_id res chain seq x y z
N MET A 1 42.58 4.21 46.75
CA MET A 1 41.46 5.08 46.36
C MET A 1 41.47 5.20 44.84
N MET A 2 40.61 4.47 44.14
CA MET A 2 40.48 4.59 42.67
C MET A 2 39.52 5.74 42.38
N GLN A 3 40.05 6.88 41.97
CA GLN A 3 39.23 7.97 41.43
C GLN A 3 38.67 7.51 40.08
N LYS A 4 37.36 7.24 40.03
CA LYS A 4 36.61 7.05 38.79
C LYS A 4 36.67 8.37 38.02
N LYS A 5 37.56 8.44 37.03
CA LYS A 5 37.59 9.52 36.05
C LYS A 5 36.38 9.31 35.14
N GLY A 6 35.29 10.03 35.44
CA GLY A 6 34.17 10.15 34.52
C GLY A 6 34.65 10.97 33.33
N GLU A 7 35.25 10.30 32.35
CA GLU A 7 35.51 10.87 31.04
C GLU A 7 34.14 11.10 30.41
N GLY A 8 33.64 12.34 30.51
CA GLY A 8 32.41 12.75 29.86
C GLY A 8 32.45 12.33 28.40
N LEU A 9 31.35 11.76 27.90
CA LEU A 9 31.28 11.32 26.51
C LEU A 9 31.85 12.42 25.62
N PRO A 10 32.84 12.10 24.75
CA PRO A 10 33.49 13.12 23.95
C PRO A 10 32.38 13.85 23.18
N ILE A 11 32.32 15.18 23.30
CA ILE A 11 31.27 16.02 22.69
C ILE A 11 31.06 15.68 21.19
N ARG A 12 32.13 15.25 20.52
CA ARG A 12 32.10 14.71 19.15
C ARG A 12 31.14 13.53 18.97
N MET A 13 31.07 12.60 19.92
CA MET A 13 30.17 11.46 19.90
C MET A 13 28.71 11.87 20.05
N VAL A 14 28.42 12.87 20.89
CA VAL A 14 27.07 13.42 21.04
C VAL A 14 26.61 14.08 19.74
N ILE A 15 27.49 14.85 19.09
CA ILE A 15 27.21 15.48 17.80
C ILE A 15 26.91 14.44 16.72
N VAL A 16 27.74 13.39 16.62
CA VAL A 16 27.51 12.30 15.65
C VAL A 16 26.18 11.60 15.90
N ALA A 17 25.82 11.31 17.15
CA ALA A 17 24.55 10.67 17.48
C ALA A 17 23.33 11.51 17.02
N ILE A 18 23.39 12.83 17.20
CA ILE A 18 22.31 13.75 16.76
C ILE A 18 22.20 13.77 15.23
N ILE A 19 23.33 13.84 14.51
CA ILE A 19 23.33 13.84 13.04
C ILE A 19 22.74 12.53 12.51
N VAL A 20 23.11 11.39 13.09
CA VAL A 20 22.57 10.08 12.70
C VAL A 20 21.06 10.01 12.93
N LEU A 21 20.56 10.52 14.06
CA LEU A 21 19.13 10.59 14.33
C LEU A 21 18.39 11.44 13.30
N ILE A 22 18.92 12.60 12.91
CA ILE A 22 18.32 13.46 11.89
C ILE A 22 18.26 12.73 10.54
N VAL A 23 19.36 12.08 10.14
CA VAL A 23 19.41 11.31 8.89
C VAL A 23 18.38 10.20 8.88
N LEU A 24 18.25 9.45 9.99
CA LEU A 24 17.24 8.38 10.11
C LEU A 24 15.81 8.92 9.95
N VAL A 25 15.49 10.06 10.57
CA VAL A 25 14.16 10.68 10.42
C VAL A 25 13.90 11.04 8.96
N VAL A 26 14.86 11.66 8.27
CA VAL A 26 14.71 12.03 6.85
C VAL A 26 14.50 10.80 5.97
N VAL A 27 15.26 9.73 6.20
CA VAL A 27 15.12 8.47 5.46
C VAL A 27 13.72 7.88 5.65
N VAL A 28 13.21 7.80 6.89
CA VAL A 28 11.86 7.31 7.18
C VAL A 28 10.79 8.16 6.49
N PHE A 29 10.93 9.48 6.49
CA PHE A 29 10.02 10.39 5.79
C PHE A 29 10.01 10.18 4.27
N ILE A 30 11.17 9.93 3.66
CA ILE A 30 11.27 9.64 2.22
C ILE A 30 10.58 8.30 1.91
N PHE A 31 10.82 7.27 2.71
CA PHE A 31 10.18 5.96 2.51
C PHE A 31 8.66 6.03 2.69
N GLN A 32 8.16 6.76 3.70
CA GLN A 32 6.71 6.98 3.85
C GLN A 32 6.11 7.72 2.65
N LYS A 33 6.80 8.74 2.13
CA LYS A 33 6.33 9.44 0.92
C LYS A 33 6.35 8.58 -0.33
N GLN A 34 7.28 7.64 -0.46
CA GLN A 34 7.28 6.70 -1.58
C GLN A 34 6.19 5.63 -1.45
N MET A 35 5.89 5.19 -0.22
CA MET A 35 4.82 4.20 0.02
C MET A 35 3.42 4.80 -0.12
N GLY A 36 3.19 6.05 0.29
CA GLY A 36 1.89 6.72 0.15
C GLY A 36 1.50 7.11 -1.27
N VAL A 37 2.42 7.04 -2.24
CA VAL A 37 2.11 7.25 -3.68
C VAL A 37 1.81 5.93 -4.40
N ALA A 38 2.06 4.79 -3.75
CA ALA A 38 1.77 3.46 -4.30
C ALA A 38 0.41 2.87 -3.85
N GLU A 39 -0.32 3.55 -2.96
CA GLU A 39 -1.64 3.08 -2.50
C GLU A 39 -2.72 3.15 -3.59
N GLY A 40 -2.53 3.94 -4.66
CA GLY A 40 -3.49 4.04 -5.76
C GLY A 40 -3.38 2.93 -6.81
N ASP A 41 -2.18 2.40 -7.09
CA ASP A 41 -1.95 1.62 -8.31
C ASP A 41 -1.87 0.10 -8.06
N ILE A 42 -1.47 -0.31 -6.84
CA ILE A 42 -1.39 -1.74 -6.50
C ILE A 42 -2.79 -2.30 -6.20
N GLY A 43 -3.65 -1.50 -5.55
CA GLY A 43 -5.03 -1.88 -5.27
C GLY A 43 -5.85 -2.10 -6.56
N LEU A 44 -5.63 -1.24 -7.56
CA LEU A 44 -6.32 -1.30 -8.85
C LEU A 44 -6.03 -2.61 -9.61
N GLN A 45 -4.82 -3.18 -9.56
CA GLN A 45 -4.55 -4.49 -10.17
C GLN A 45 -5.31 -5.66 -9.50
N PHE A 46 -5.76 -5.48 -8.25
CA PHE A 46 -6.62 -6.41 -7.53
C PHE A 46 -8.11 -6.07 -7.65
N THR A 47 -8.50 -5.00 -8.36
CA THR A 47 -9.90 -4.73 -8.66
C THR A 47 -10.30 -5.35 -9.99
N CYS A 48 -11.60 -5.59 -10.17
CA CYS A 48 -12.15 -6.10 -11.43
C CYS A 48 -11.73 -5.23 -12.62
N ILE A 49 -11.80 -3.91 -12.42
CA ILE A 49 -11.49 -2.90 -13.43
C ILE A 49 -10.02 -2.94 -13.83
N GLY A 50 -9.08 -3.09 -12.89
CA GLY A 50 -7.66 -3.16 -13.25
C GLY A 50 -7.25 -4.45 -13.96
N ARG A 51 -8.12 -5.48 -13.97
CA ARG A 51 -7.97 -6.67 -14.82
C ARG A 51 -8.63 -6.51 -16.20
N GLY A 52 -9.13 -5.32 -16.52
CA GLY A 52 -9.90 -5.07 -17.75
C GLY A 52 -11.30 -5.67 -17.72
N GLY A 53 -11.79 -6.06 -16.54
CA GLY A 53 -13.11 -6.64 -16.34
C GLY A 53 -14.20 -5.60 -16.13
N THR A 54 -15.44 -6.03 -16.29
CA THR A 54 -16.64 -5.21 -16.03
C THR A 54 -17.34 -5.70 -14.78
N CYS A 55 -17.70 -4.77 -13.90
CA CYS A 55 -18.49 -5.06 -12.71
C CYS A 55 -19.98 -5.13 -13.06
N ILE A 56 -20.61 -6.21 -12.60
CA ILE A 56 -22.03 -6.47 -12.79
C ILE A 56 -22.68 -6.85 -11.46
N SER A 57 -23.99 -6.69 -11.37
CA SER A 57 -24.74 -7.22 -10.22
C SER A 57 -24.73 -8.76 -10.23
N GLY A 58 -24.77 -9.39 -9.06
CA GLY A 58 -24.66 -10.85 -8.95
C GLY A 58 -25.78 -11.63 -9.63
N SER A 59 -26.92 -10.99 -9.85
CA SER A 59 -28.05 -11.49 -10.64
C SER A 59 -27.86 -11.39 -12.15
N GLU A 60 -26.90 -10.63 -12.64
CA GLU A 60 -26.62 -10.43 -14.06
C GLU A 60 -25.67 -11.51 -14.60
N SER A 61 -25.79 -11.82 -15.89
CA SER A 61 -24.87 -12.71 -16.60
C SER A 61 -23.82 -11.89 -17.33
N CYS A 62 -22.56 -12.37 -17.33
CA CYS A 62 -21.54 -11.78 -18.19
C CYS A 62 -21.83 -12.06 -19.67
N ASP A 63 -21.43 -11.14 -20.55
CA ASP A 63 -21.54 -11.31 -22.00
C ASP A 63 -20.70 -12.49 -22.52
N GLU A 64 -21.05 -13.01 -23.70
CA GLU A 64 -20.40 -14.20 -24.31
C GLU A 64 -18.88 -14.02 -24.57
N GLU A 65 -18.42 -12.77 -24.61
CA GLU A 65 -17.02 -12.37 -24.80
C GLU A 65 -16.17 -12.52 -23.52
N THR A 66 -16.78 -12.90 -22.40
CA THR A 66 -16.10 -13.05 -21.10
C THR A 66 -15.80 -14.51 -20.80
N GLU A 67 -14.69 -14.76 -20.10
CA GLU A 67 -14.22 -16.12 -19.80
C GLU A 67 -14.74 -16.62 -18.46
N ASN A 68 -14.84 -15.74 -17.47
CA ASN A 68 -15.17 -16.10 -16.10
C ASN A 68 -15.93 -14.99 -15.36
N LYS A 69 -16.87 -15.41 -14.51
CA LYS A 69 -17.57 -14.58 -13.52
C LYS A 69 -17.00 -14.85 -12.13
N VAL A 70 -16.46 -13.83 -11.47
CA VAL A 70 -15.89 -13.93 -10.11
C VAL A 70 -16.66 -13.01 -9.17
N CYS A 71 -17.40 -13.58 -8.21
CA CYS A 71 -18.20 -12.82 -7.24
C CYS A 71 -17.45 -12.61 -5.92
N GLY A 72 -17.72 -11.48 -5.24
CA GLY A 72 -17.08 -11.13 -3.96
C GLY A 72 -15.74 -10.39 -4.11
N MET A 73 -15.50 -9.78 -5.27
CA MET A 73 -14.32 -8.97 -5.56
C MET A 73 -14.70 -7.49 -5.54
N SER A 74 -13.83 -6.63 -4.97
CA SER A 74 -14.09 -5.18 -4.94
C SER A 74 -13.99 -4.58 -6.35
N CYS A 75 -14.96 -3.72 -6.67
CA CYS A 75 -15.08 -3.07 -7.97
C CYS A 75 -14.30 -1.76 -8.13
N GLY A 76 -13.45 -1.40 -7.15
CA GLY A 76 -12.65 -0.19 -7.23
C GLY A 76 -13.50 1.06 -7.02
N ASP A 77 -13.27 1.73 -5.90
CA ASP A 77 -13.86 3.01 -5.50
C ASP A 77 -15.37 3.05 -5.17
N ASP A 78 -16.10 1.95 -5.34
CA ASP A 78 -17.46 1.88 -4.78
C ASP A 78 -17.40 1.42 -3.31
N GLU A 79 -17.42 2.43 -2.44
CA GLU A 79 -17.74 2.30 -1.03
C GLU A 79 -19.10 1.59 -0.88
N GLU A 80 -19.09 0.42 -0.24
CA GLU A 80 -20.25 -0.14 0.44
C GLU A 80 -21.54 -0.29 -0.39
N GLU A 81 -21.50 -0.97 -1.53
CA GLU A 81 -22.73 -1.63 -1.99
C GLU A 81 -22.80 -3.04 -1.38
N GLU A 82 -23.66 -3.20 -0.37
CA GLU A 82 -24.13 -4.49 0.15
C GLU A 82 -24.91 -5.23 -0.95
N GLY A 83 -24.19 -5.73 -1.94
CA GLY A 83 -24.71 -6.53 -3.04
C GLY A 83 -23.64 -7.50 -3.51
N ASP A 84 -24.05 -8.66 -4.01
CA ASP A 84 -23.15 -9.66 -4.61
C ASP A 84 -22.53 -9.09 -5.90
N LEU A 85 -21.60 -8.14 -5.82
CA LEU A 85 -20.88 -7.62 -6.97
C LEU A 85 -20.02 -8.74 -7.57
N CYS A 86 -20.17 -8.95 -8.87
CA CYS A 86 -19.41 -9.92 -9.63
C CYS A 86 -18.61 -9.25 -10.75
N CYS A 87 -17.41 -9.75 -10.97
CA CYS A 87 -16.52 -9.31 -12.01
C CYS A 87 -16.58 -10.25 -13.22
N CYS A 88 -16.81 -9.68 -14.39
CA CYS A 88 -16.71 -10.36 -15.67
C CYS A 88 -15.35 -10.08 -16.30
N ILE A 89 -14.52 -11.11 -16.44
CA ILE A 89 -13.17 -10.98 -17.01
C ILE A 89 -13.25 -11.30 -18.52
N PRO A 90 -12.80 -10.39 -19.42
CA PRO A 90 -12.80 -10.65 -20.86
C PRO A 90 -11.89 -11.83 -21.21
N LYS A 91 -12.25 -12.59 -22.25
CA LYS A 91 -11.34 -13.60 -22.84
C LYS A 91 -10.13 -12.89 -23.43
N SER A 92 -8.93 -13.36 -23.07
CA SER A 92 -7.67 -12.89 -23.66
C SER A 92 -7.44 -13.43 -25.05
#